data_AF-A0AAD3XK41-F1
#
_entry.id   AF-A0AAD3XK41-F1
#
_cell.length_a   1.000
_cell.length_b   1.000
_cell.length_c   1.000
_cell.angle_alpha   90.00
_cell.angle_beta   90.00
_cell.angle_gamma   90.00
#
_symmetry.space_group_name_H-M   'P 1'
#
loop_
_entity.id
_entity.type
_entity.pdbx_description
1 polymer ?
#
loop_
_entity_poly.entity_id
_entity_poly.type
_entity_poly.pdbx_seq_one_letter_code
_entity_poly.pdbx_strand_id
1 'polypeptide(L)'
;MVSKDEASDILEAQALIWKHIFSYVNSMSLNCIVELGIPDAIYKYEKPMSLSVLASMLPINSEKIQSLSRLMRIVTQSASSMGEKYIAQDGNEEEVYQLTKLDNFS
;
A
#
# COMPACT_ATOMS: atom_id res chain seq x y z
N MET A 1 -21.84 -25.56 -24.16
CA MET A 1 -22.02 -25.11 -22.77
C MET A 1 -20.73 -25.46 -22.04
N VAL A 2 -19.94 -24.46 -21.68
CA VAL A 2 -18.75 -24.64 -20.83
C VAL A 2 -19.22 -25.16 -19.48
N SER A 3 -18.59 -26.21 -18.96
CA SER A 3 -18.95 -26.76 -17.64
C SER A 3 -18.56 -25.76 -16.55
N LYS A 4 -19.22 -25.80 -15.39
CA LYS A 4 -18.94 -24.86 -14.29
C LYS A 4 -17.48 -24.91 -13.84
N ASP A 5 -16.86 -26.08 -13.92
CA ASP A 5 -15.46 -26.31 -13.55
C ASP A 5 -14.50 -25.71 -14.57
N GLU A 6 -14.76 -25.88 -15.87
CA GLU A 6 -13.96 -25.29 -16.96
C GLU A 6 -14.00 -23.74 -16.94
N ALA A 7 -15.16 -23.14 -16.61
CA ALA A 7 -15.26 -21.70 -16.44
C ALA A 7 -14.45 -21.18 -15.23
N SER A 8 -14.37 -21.96 -14.15
CA SER A 8 -13.56 -21.64 -12.97
C SER A 8 -12.07 -21.68 -13.28
N ASP A 9 -11.62 -22.73 -13.99
CA ASP A 9 -10.22 -22.91 -14.37
C ASP A 9 -9.72 -21.77 -15.29
N ILE A 10 -10.56 -21.33 -16.23
CA ILE A 10 -10.25 -20.20 -17.10
C ILE A 10 -10.13 -18.90 -16.29
N LEU A 11 -11.02 -18.67 -15.32
CA LEU A 11 -10.97 -17.49 -14.46
C LEU A 11 -9.69 -17.47 -13.62
N GLU A 12 -9.30 -18.61 -13.05
CA GLU A 12 -8.06 -18.74 -12.29
C GLU A 12 -6.82 -18.48 -13.16
N ALA A 13 -6.77 -19.08 -14.36
CA ALA A 13 -5.70 -18.84 -15.31
C ALA A 13 -5.59 -17.36 -15.71
N GLN A 14 -6.72 -16.68 -15.94
CA GLN A 14 -6.75 -15.25 -16.20
C GLN A 14 -6.23 -14.43 -15.01
N ALA A 15 -6.64 -14.77 -13.78
CA ALA A 15 -6.17 -14.09 -12.58
C ALA A 15 -4.64 -14.20 -12.42
N LEU A 16 -4.06 -15.36 -12.72
CA LEU A 16 -2.60 -15.58 -12.71
C LEU A 16 -1.89 -14.73 -13.77
N ILE A 17 -2.42 -14.67 -14.99
CA ILE A 17 -1.86 -13.84 -16.07
C ILE A 17 -1.92 -12.36 -15.68
N TRP A 18 -3.07 -11.87 -15.18
CA TRP A 18 -3.21 -10.49 -14.74
C TRP A 18 -2.26 -10.14 -13.59
N LYS A 19 -2.10 -11.04 -12.61
CA LYS A 19 -1.11 -10.87 -11.53
C LYS A 19 0.30 -10.71 -12.08
N HIS A 20 0.67 -11.50 -13.10
CA HIS A 20 1.98 -11.39 -13.72
C HIS A 20 2.16 -10.08 -14.49
N ILE A 21 1.18 -9.72 -15.34
CA ILE A 21 1.19 -8.47 -16.13
C ILE A 21 1.29 -7.24 -15.22
N PHE A 22 0.59 -7.23 -14.08
CA PHE A 22 0.59 -6.10 -13.14
C PHE A 22 1.66 -6.20 -12.04
N SER A 23 2.50 -7.23 -12.04
CA SER A 23 3.53 -7.41 -11.00
C SER A 23 4.49 -6.21 -10.90
N TYR A 24 4.76 -5.52 -12.01
CA TYR A 24 5.62 -4.33 -12.04
C TYR A 24 5.07 -3.15 -11.23
N VAL A 25 3.73 -3.11 -11.02
CA VAL A 25 3.09 -2.04 -10.25
C VAL A 25 3.65 -2.01 -8.83
N ASN A 26 3.87 -3.18 -8.21
CA ASN A 26 4.47 -3.25 -6.88
C ASN A 26 5.86 -2.60 -6.86
N SER A 27 6.73 -2.94 -7.82
CA SER A 27 8.07 -2.37 -7.92
C SER A 27 8.05 -0.86 -8.18
N MET A 28 7.17 -0.39 -9.06
CA MET A 28 7.02 1.05 -9.34
C MET A 28 6.44 1.82 -8.16
N SER A 29 5.49 1.22 -7.42
CA SER A 29 4.96 1.79 -6.19
C SER A 29 6.04 1.89 -5.11
N LEU A 30 6.85 0.86 -4.94
CA LEU A 30 8.00 0.88 -4.02
C LEU A 30 9.06 1.91 -4.43
N ASN A 31 9.33 2.09 -5.71
CA ASN A 31 10.22 3.15 -6.18
C ASN A 31 9.64 4.54 -5.88
N CYS A 32 8.33 4.74 -6.13
CA CYS A 32 7.66 6.01 -5.91
C CYS A 32 7.68 6.45 -4.44
N ILE A 33 7.49 5.53 -3.47
CA ILE A 33 7.56 5.89 -2.05
C ILE A 33 8.97 6.36 -1.64
N VAL A 34 10.02 5.79 -2.24
CA VAL A 34 11.42 6.17 -1.98
C VAL A 34 11.69 7.54 -2.59
N GLU A 35 11.29 7.76 -3.84
CA GLU A 35 11.45 9.05 -4.52
C GLU A 35 10.69 10.19 -3.83
N LEU A 36 9.52 9.89 -3.23
CA LEU A 36 8.75 10.85 -2.45
C LEU A 36 9.33 11.07 -1.05
N GLY A 37 10.28 10.27 -0.59
CA GLY A 37 10.85 10.37 0.76
C GLY A 37 9.89 9.92 1.87
N ILE A 38 8.92 9.06 1.55
CA ILE A 38 7.92 8.56 2.51
C ILE A 38 8.57 7.76 3.65
N PRO A 39 9.53 6.85 3.41
CA PRO A 39 10.21 6.14 4.49
C PRO A 39 10.87 7.09 5.50
N ASP A 40 11.56 8.13 5.02
CA ASP A 40 12.22 9.12 5.88
C ASP A 40 11.20 9.96 6.67
N ALA A 41 10.08 10.33 6.03
CA ALA A 41 9.00 11.05 6.69
C ALA A 41 8.39 10.25 7.85
N ILE A 42 8.10 8.96 7.61
CA ILE A 42 7.58 8.06 8.65
C ILE A 42 8.63 7.84 9.76
N TYR A 43 9.89 7.60 9.40
CA TYR A 43 10.97 7.37 10.36
C TYR A 43 11.17 8.56 11.32
N LYS A 44 11.18 9.79 10.79
CA LYS A 44 11.37 11.03 11.57
C LYS A 44 10.20 11.38 12.49
N TYR A 45 9.00 10.88 12.21
CA TYR A 45 7.82 11.18 13.00
C TYR A 45 7.73 10.35 14.30
N GLU A 46 8.51 9.26 14.38
CA GLU A 46 8.69 8.38 15.56
C GLU A 46 7.40 7.74 16.12
N LYS A 47 6.26 7.91 15.44
CA LYS A 47 4.93 7.41 15.82
C LYS A 47 4.14 6.96 14.58
N PRO A 48 3.08 6.15 14.73
CA PRO A 48 2.13 5.89 13.65
C PRO A 48 1.58 7.21 13.09
N MET A 49 1.61 7.34 11.77
CA MET A 49 1.27 8.58 11.06
C MET A 49 0.02 8.39 10.21
N SER A 50 -0.99 9.27 10.33
CA SER A 50 -2.15 9.19 9.45
C SER A 50 -1.86 9.70 8.05
N LEU A 51 -2.69 9.31 7.07
CA LEU A 51 -2.53 9.75 5.68
C LEU A 51 -2.51 11.28 5.53
N SER A 52 -3.30 11.99 6.33
CA SER A 52 -3.35 13.46 6.32
C SER A 52 -2.03 14.08 6.78
N VAL A 53 -1.47 13.55 7.87
CA VAL A 53 -0.17 14.00 8.39
C VAL A 53 0.93 13.69 7.36
N LEU A 54 0.92 12.48 6.79
CA LEU A 54 1.86 12.11 5.73
C LEU A 54 1.78 13.05 4.53
N ALA A 55 0.58 13.35 4.05
CA ALA A 55 0.38 14.26 2.92
C ALA A 55 0.92 15.67 3.21
N SER A 56 0.82 16.16 4.46
CA SER A 56 1.35 17.47 4.84
C SER A 56 2.88 17.54 4.92
N MET A 57 3.55 16.40 5.05
CA MET A 57 5.01 16.30 5.12
C MET A 57 5.66 16.11 3.75
N LEU A 58 4.87 15.75 2.74
CA LEU A 58 5.35 15.48 1.38
C LEU A 58 5.15 16.70 0.47
N PRO A 59 6.05 16.90 -0.51
CA PRO A 59 5.92 17.99 -1.49
C PRO A 59 4.87 17.65 -2.57
N ILE A 60 3.62 17.40 -2.17
CA ILE A 60 2.53 17.00 -3.09
C ILE A 60 1.36 18.01 -3.06
N ASN A 61 0.69 18.16 -4.20
CA ASN A 61 -0.53 18.96 -4.29
C ASN A 61 -1.71 18.20 -3.65
N SER A 62 -2.69 18.93 -3.09
CA SER A 62 -3.90 18.38 -2.46
C SER A 62 -4.69 17.46 -3.39
N GLU A 63 -4.68 17.72 -4.70
CA GLU A 63 -5.31 16.86 -5.71
C GLU A 63 -4.70 15.44 -5.77
N LYS A 64 -3.44 15.29 -5.33
CA LYS A 64 -2.73 14.01 -5.33
C LYS A 64 -2.91 13.19 -4.05
N ILE A 65 -3.62 13.71 -3.04
CA ILE A 65 -3.85 13.00 -1.76
C ILE A 65 -4.57 11.66 -1.99
N GLN A 66 -5.55 11.62 -2.90
CA GLN A 66 -6.22 10.36 -3.26
C GLN A 66 -5.27 9.36 -3.94
N SER A 67 -4.32 9.86 -4.74
CA SER A 67 -3.31 9.02 -5.38
C SER A 67 -2.31 8.48 -4.35
N LEU A 68 -1.92 9.31 -3.38
CA LEU A 68 -1.10 8.89 -2.24
C LEU A 68 -1.81 7.79 -1.43
N SER A 69 -3.10 7.95 -1.14
CA SER A 69 -3.90 6.91 -0.45
C SER A 69 -3.82 5.57 -1.17
N ARG A 70 -4.04 5.56 -2.49
CA ARG A 70 -3.97 4.33 -3.31
C ARG A 70 -2.57 3.74 -3.33
N LEU A 71 -1.54 4.58 -3.47
CA LEU A 71 -0.14 4.18 -3.43
C LEU A 71 0.18 3.48 -2.11
N MET A 72 -0.16 4.11 -0.99
CA MET A 72 0.07 3.55 0.34
C MET A 72 -0.65 2.23 0.53
N ARG A 73 -1.90 2.10 0.04
CA ARG A 73 -2.64 0.83 0.11
C ARG A 73 -1.97 -0.30 -0.70
N ILE A 74 -1.50 -0.01 -1.91
CA ILE A 74 -0.77 -0.98 -2.74
C ILE A 74 0.49 -1.44 -2.00
N VAL A 75 1.23 -0.47 -1.45
CA VAL A 75 2.48 -0.75 -0.74
C VAL A 75 2.23 -1.58 0.51
N THR A 76 1.28 -1.22 1.38
CA THR A 76 0.94 -1.99 2.59
C THR A 76 0.49 -3.41 2.27
N GLN A 77 -0.23 -3.61 1.15
CA GLN A 77 -0.64 -4.94 0.71
C GLN A 77 0.53 -5.79 0.16
N SER A 78 1.51 -5.14 -0.48
CA SER A 78 2.69 -5.80 -1.05
C SER A 78 3.83 -6.01 -0.05
N ALA A 79 3.92 -5.13 0.94
CA ALA A 79 4.95 -5.06 1.96
C ALA A 79 4.27 -4.86 3.32
N SER A 80 4.09 -5.96 4.04
CA SER A 80 3.43 -5.99 5.36
C SER A 80 4.11 -5.12 6.42
N SER A 81 5.33 -4.61 6.15
CA SER A 81 6.14 -3.83 7.09
C SER A 81 5.89 -2.32 7.07
N MET A 82 4.96 -1.82 6.24
CA MET A 82 4.82 -0.38 5.98
C MET A 82 3.50 0.24 6.48
N GLY A 83 2.57 -0.55 7.02
CA GLY A 83 1.33 0.00 7.56
C GLY A 83 0.49 -1.00 8.33
N GLU A 84 -0.21 -0.49 9.34
CA GLU A 84 -1.17 -1.22 10.16
C GLU A 84 -2.42 -0.34 10.32
N LYS A 85 -3.61 -0.92 10.21
CA LYS A 85 -4.86 -0.17 10.39
C LYS A 85 -5.22 -0.12 11.87
N TYR A 86 -5.56 1.07 12.37
CA TYR A 86 -6.04 1.27 13.73
C TYR A 86 -7.40 1.96 13.72
N ILE A 87 -8.24 1.63 14.70
CA ILE A 87 -9.53 2.32 14.90
C ILE A 87 -9.26 3.49 15.85
N ALA A 88 -9.49 4.72 15.40
CA ALA A 88 -9.42 5.88 16.28
C ALA A 88 -10.56 5.79 17.32
N GLN A 89 -10.35 6.30 18.53
CA GLN A 89 -11.33 6.22 19.64
C GLN A 89 -12.70 6.87 19.32
N ASP A 90 -12.80 7.63 18.23
CA ASP A 90 -14.02 8.28 17.71
C ASP A 90 -14.76 7.44 16.64
N GLY A 91 -14.43 6.16 16.48
CA GLY A 91 -15.11 5.26 15.54
C GLY A 91 -14.78 5.48 14.06
N ASN A 92 -13.85 6.39 13.75
CA ASN A 92 -13.28 6.52 12.41
C ASN A 92 -12.12 5.51 12.24
N GLU A 93 -12.25 4.60 11.27
CA GLU A 93 -11.13 3.75 10.83
C GLU A 93 -10.11 4.64 10.11
N GLU A 94 -9.06 5.07 10.81
CA GLU A 94 -7.99 5.88 10.22
C GLU A 94 -6.78 4.98 9.91
N GLU A 95 -6.42 4.89 8.63
CA GLU A 95 -5.23 4.15 8.21
C GLU A 95 -3.98 4.94 8.62
N VAL A 96 -3.18 4.34 9.51
CA VAL A 96 -1.92 4.91 9.99
C VAL A 96 -0.73 4.07 9.52
N TYR A 97 0.40 4.73 9.32
CA TYR A 97 1.58 4.15 8.73
C TYR A 97 2.73 4.18 9.73
N GLN A 98 3.36 3.03 9.91
CA GLN A 98 4.56 2.88 10.73
C GLN A 98 5.51 1.92 10.01
N LEU A 99 6.81 2.22 10.05
CA LEU A 99 7.83 1.30 9.57
C LEU A 99 8.07 0.23 10.63
N THR A 100 7.81 -1.03 10.30
CA THR A 100 8.28 -2.17 11.07
C THR A 100 9.75 -2.42 10.70
N LYS A 101 10.65 -2.52 11.70
CA LYS A 101 12.03 -2.94 11.45
C LYS A 101 12.05 -4.31 10.76
N LEU A 102 12.86 -4.44 9.72
CA LEU A 102 13.08 -5.68 8.96
C LEU A 102 13.95 -6.71 9.72
N ASP A 103 14.03 -6.64 11.05
CA ASP A 103 14.82 -7.56 11.87
C ASP A 103 14.18 -8.98 11.97
N ASN A 104 13.02 -9.20 11.32
CA ASN A 104 12.18 -10.40 11.48
C ASN A 104 12.10 -11.33 10.25
N PHE A 105 12.88 -11.11 9.20
CA PHE A 105 13.05 -12.13 8.14
C PHE A 105 14.23 -13.03 8.49
N SER A 106 14.02 -13.92 9.47
CA SER A 106 14.86 -15.10 9.74
C SER A 106 14.46 -16.27 8.86
#